data_AF-A0A7K0FGH6-F1
#
_entry.id   AF-A0A7K0FGH6-F1
#
_cell.length_a   1.000
_cell.length_b   1.000
_cell.length_c   1.000
_cell.angle_alpha   90.00
_cell.angle_beta   90.00
_cell.angle_gamma   90.00
#
_symmetry.space_group_name_H-M   'P 1'
#
loop_
_entity.id
_entity.type
_entity.pdbx_description
1 polymer ?
#
loop_
_entity_poly.entity_id
_entity_poly.type
_entity_poly.pdbx_seq_one_letter_code
_entity_poly.pdbx_strand_id
1 'polypeptide(L)'
;MKIEIWSDIMCPFCYIGKRQLETALAEFPNEEFEIEWKSFQLDPTISPEPGKDVYTYLAERKGMSVEQSKEIHKGVAERAKSVGLDYHFDKAVISNSFTAHRIIQLAKTKKLGGEMEEIFFKAYFTDGKDLNDGPTLLELAEKAGLDKAETLKVLENENLFLSDVHTDIMEAQQFGVQGVPFFAFDRKYAVSGAQPVETFVETIKELLK
;
A
#
# COMPACT_ATOMS: atom_id res chain seq x y z
N MET A 1 10.92 11.14 -14.99
CA MET A 1 11.04 9.67 -14.90
C MET A 1 9.75 9.10 -14.33
N LYS A 2 9.23 8.00 -14.89
CA LYS A 2 8.04 7.33 -14.35
C LYS A 2 8.43 6.23 -13.38
N ILE A 3 7.76 6.18 -12.23
CA ILE A 3 7.94 5.16 -11.20
C ILE A 3 6.58 4.52 -10.93
N GLU A 4 6.43 3.27 -11.34
CA GLU A 4 5.24 2.47 -11.06
C GLU A 4 5.46 1.63 -9.81
N ILE A 5 4.52 1.68 -8.87
CA ILE A 5 4.67 1.06 -7.55
C ILE A 5 3.50 0.11 -7.31
N TRP A 6 3.76 -1.20 -7.36
CA TRP A 6 2.79 -2.19 -6.90
C TRP A 6 2.81 -2.26 -5.38
N SER A 7 1.62 -2.05 -4.80
CA SER A 7 1.43 -1.88 -3.37
C SER A 7 0.16 -2.57 -2.91
N ASP A 8 0.13 -2.94 -1.63
CA ASP A 8 -1.09 -3.30 -0.93
C ASP A 8 -1.16 -2.52 0.37
N ILE A 9 -2.31 -1.91 0.66
CA ILE A 9 -2.51 -1.10 1.87
C ILE A 9 -2.36 -1.91 3.18
N MET A 10 -2.49 -3.25 3.09
CA MET A 10 -2.27 -4.17 4.21
C MET A 10 -0.79 -4.56 4.38
N CYS A 11 0.09 -4.18 3.46
CA CYS A 11 1.50 -4.53 3.49
C CYS A 11 2.31 -3.51 4.30
N PRO A 12 2.86 -3.86 5.48
CA PRO A 12 3.62 -2.91 6.30
C PRO A 12 4.89 -2.43 5.62
N PHE A 13 5.48 -3.26 4.74
CA PHE A 13 6.66 -2.89 3.97
C PHE A 13 6.34 -1.93 2.82
N CYS A 14 5.10 -1.88 2.32
CA CYS A 14 4.75 -0.91 1.27
C CYS A 14 4.85 0.52 1.78
N TYR A 15 4.36 0.76 3.00
CA TYR A 15 4.46 2.09 3.60
C TYR A 15 5.89 2.44 4.05
N ILE A 16 6.67 1.47 4.53
CA ILE A 16 8.11 1.66 4.78
C ILE A 16 8.83 2.02 3.48
N GLY A 17 8.58 1.26 2.41
CA GLY A 17 9.17 1.48 1.09
C GLY A 17 8.79 2.83 0.50
N LYS A 18 7.55 3.31 0.73
CA LYS A 18 7.11 4.66 0.38
C LYS A 18 8.01 5.72 1.01
N ARG A 19 8.26 5.64 2.33
CA ARG A 19 9.16 6.59 3.03
C ARG A 19 10.59 6.55 2.50
N GLN A 20 11.10 5.36 2.24
CA GLN A 20 12.45 5.19 1.70
C GLN A 20 12.58 5.79 0.29
N LEU A 21 11.59 5.54 -0.58
CA LEU A 21 11.55 6.14 -1.90
C LEU A 21 11.44 7.66 -1.81
N GLU A 22 10.51 8.21 -1.02
CA GLU A 22 10.35 9.66 -0.83
C GLU A 22 11.64 10.32 -0.37
N THR A 23 12.35 9.69 0.56
CA THR A 23 13.66 10.15 1.03
C THR A 23 14.69 10.15 -0.10
N ALA A 24 14.72 9.11 -0.93
CA ALA A 24 15.62 9.03 -2.08
C ALA A 24 15.30 10.10 -3.14
N LEU A 25 14.02 10.32 -3.45
CA LEU A 25 13.59 11.32 -4.43
C LEU A 25 13.97 12.75 -4.02
N ALA A 26 14.00 13.04 -2.72
CA ALA A 26 14.43 14.33 -2.20
C ALA A 26 15.91 14.67 -2.50
N GLU A 27 16.75 13.68 -2.86
CA GLU A 27 18.12 13.93 -3.32
C GLU A 27 18.21 14.47 -4.75
N PHE A 28 17.09 14.48 -5.49
CA PHE A 28 17.02 14.91 -6.89
C PHE A 28 16.04 16.08 -7.07
N PRO A 29 16.28 17.25 -6.45
CA PRO A 29 15.31 18.35 -6.40
C PRO A 29 15.02 19.01 -7.75
N ASN A 30 15.84 18.75 -8.77
CA ASN A 30 15.67 19.29 -10.12
C ASN A 30 15.01 18.29 -11.08
N GLU A 31 14.69 17.09 -10.62
CA GLU A 31 14.10 16.03 -11.44
C GLU A 31 12.59 15.95 -11.21
N GLU A 32 11.84 15.73 -12.28
CA GLU A 32 10.41 15.46 -12.21
C GLU A 32 10.14 13.96 -12.22
N PHE A 33 9.45 13.49 -11.16
CA PHE A 33 9.03 12.10 -11.02
C PHE A 33 7.52 11.98 -11.19
N GLU A 34 7.09 11.12 -12.10
CA GLU A 34 5.71 10.70 -12.23
C GLU A 34 5.52 9.40 -11.44
N ILE A 35 4.87 9.48 -10.28
CA ILE A 35 4.61 8.32 -9.43
C ILE A 35 3.21 7.77 -9.73
N GLU A 36 3.13 6.51 -10.15
CA GLU A 36 1.88 5.81 -10.35
C GLU A 36 1.78 4.61 -9.39
N TRP A 37 0.74 4.60 -8.56
CA TRP A 37 0.42 3.48 -7.70
C TRP A 37 -0.39 2.42 -8.46
N LYS A 38 0.00 1.16 -8.29
CA LYS A 38 -0.58 0.00 -8.93
C LYS A 38 -1.14 -0.95 -7.87
N SER A 39 -2.34 -1.45 -8.11
CA SER A 39 -2.99 -2.36 -7.16
C SER A 39 -2.30 -3.73 -7.09
N PHE A 40 -2.13 -4.23 -5.87
CA PHE A 40 -1.75 -5.61 -5.57
C PHE A 40 -2.53 -6.08 -4.34
N GLN A 41 -2.87 -7.37 -4.27
CA GLN A 41 -3.44 -7.96 -3.06
C GLN A 41 -2.53 -9.07 -2.53
N LEU A 42 -2.02 -8.90 -1.31
CA LEU A 42 -1.26 -9.93 -0.61
C LEU A 42 -2.10 -11.18 -0.39
N ASP A 43 -3.37 -10.99 -0.05
CA ASP A 43 -4.32 -12.08 0.15
C ASP A 43 -5.73 -11.64 -0.32
N PRO A 44 -6.13 -11.98 -1.55
CA PRO A 44 -7.46 -11.66 -2.06
C PRO A 44 -8.56 -12.49 -1.38
N THR A 45 -8.19 -13.52 -0.59
CA THR A 45 -9.14 -14.42 0.08
C THR A 45 -9.55 -13.93 1.47
N ILE A 46 -9.03 -12.79 1.93
CA ILE A 46 -9.42 -12.21 3.22
C ILE A 46 -10.92 -11.95 3.23
N SER A 47 -11.57 -12.45 4.26
CA SER A 47 -12.93 -12.08 4.66
C SER A 47 -12.87 -11.34 6.01
N PRO A 48 -13.81 -10.43 6.31
CA PRO A 48 -13.88 -9.80 7.62
C PRO A 48 -13.96 -10.86 8.74
N GLU A 49 -13.09 -10.74 9.74
CA GLU A 49 -13.05 -11.62 10.92
C GLU A 49 -13.20 -10.77 12.21
N PRO A 50 -14.43 -10.33 12.55
CA PRO A 50 -14.65 -9.46 13.70
C PRO A 50 -14.13 -10.06 15.01
N GLY A 51 -13.37 -9.27 15.76
CA GLY A 51 -12.85 -9.66 17.07
C GLY A 51 -11.57 -10.50 17.04
N LYS A 52 -11.06 -10.87 15.85
CA LYS A 52 -9.75 -11.52 15.72
C LYS A 52 -8.66 -10.48 15.54
N ASP A 53 -7.60 -10.60 16.33
CA ASP A 53 -6.43 -9.73 16.22
C ASP A 53 -5.48 -10.18 15.08
N VAL A 54 -4.69 -9.24 14.56
CA VAL A 54 -3.76 -9.51 13.45
C VAL A 54 -2.66 -10.50 13.80
N TYR A 55 -2.29 -10.65 15.07
CA TYR A 55 -1.27 -11.61 15.49
C TYR A 55 -1.79 -13.03 15.33
N THR A 56 -3.00 -13.29 15.85
CA THR A 56 -3.71 -14.56 15.71
C THR A 56 -4.00 -14.85 14.25
N TYR A 57 -4.47 -13.86 13.49
CA TYR A 57 -4.69 -14.00 12.05
C TYR A 57 -3.44 -14.45 11.29
N LEU A 58 -2.31 -13.77 11.47
CA LEU A 58 -1.07 -14.12 10.79
C LEU A 58 -0.56 -15.49 11.25
N ALA A 59 -0.68 -15.81 12.54
CA ALA A 59 -0.25 -17.08 13.11
C ALA A 59 -0.94 -18.27 12.44
N GLU A 60 -2.27 -18.21 12.31
CA GLU A 60 -3.06 -19.24 11.62
C GLU A 60 -2.72 -19.32 10.14
N ARG A 61 -2.67 -18.18 9.44
CA ARG A 61 -2.38 -18.14 7.99
C ARG A 61 -1.00 -18.68 7.63
N LYS A 62 -0.02 -18.53 8.51
CA LYS A 62 1.37 -18.97 8.29
C LYS A 62 1.72 -20.26 9.00
N GLY A 63 0.80 -20.86 9.76
CA GLY A 63 1.06 -22.09 10.51
C GLY A 63 2.14 -21.93 11.57
N MET A 64 2.12 -20.81 12.32
CA MET A 64 3.09 -20.48 13.36
C MET A 64 2.40 -20.18 14.70
N SER A 65 3.16 -20.00 15.78
CA SER A 65 2.60 -19.61 17.09
C SER A 65 2.23 -18.12 17.13
N VAL A 66 1.30 -17.75 18.01
CA VAL A 66 0.92 -16.34 18.23
C VAL A 66 2.10 -15.53 18.78
N GLU A 67 2.96 -16.13 19.60
CA GLU A 67 4.18 -15.51 20.13
C GLU A 67 5.19 -15.22 19.01
N GLN A 68 5.37 -16.15 18.06
CA GLN A 68 6.20 -15.93 16.88
C GLN A 68 5.65 -14.79 16.02
N SER A 69 4.33 -14.77 15.81
CA SER A 69 3.65 -13.70 15.09
C SER A 69 3.86 -12.34 15.77
N LYS A 70 3.75 -12.25 17.10
CA LYS A 70 4.02 -11.02 17.85
C LYS A 70 5.46 -10.53 17.70
N GLU A 71 6.45 -11.44 17.74
CA GLU A 71 7.85 -11.06 17.55
C GLU A 71 8.13 -10.54 16.14
N ILE A 72 7.53 -11.16 15.12
CA ILE A 72 7.61 -10.67 13.73
C ILE A 72 7.03 -9.25 13.62
N HIS A 73 5.83 -9.03 14.14
CA HIS A 73 5.19 -7.72 14.11
C HIS A 73 5.99 -6.66 14.87
N LYS A 74 6.59 -7.03 16.02
CA LYS A 74 7.47 -6.14 16.78
C LYS A 74 8.67 -5.70 15.95
N GLY A 75 9.37 -6.64 15.30
CA GLY A 75 10.50 -6.31 14.41
C GLY A 75 10.07 -5.41 13.23
N VAL A 76 8.88 -5.64 12.68
CA VAL A 76 8.32 -4.77 11.63
C VAL A 76 8.02 -3.37 12.15
N ALA A 77 7.44 -3.22 13.34
CA ALA A 77 7.17 -1.93 13.95
C ALA A 77 8.46 -1.17 14.28
N GLU A 78 9.51 -1.86 14.75
CA GLU A 78 10.84 -1.26 14.98
C GLU A 78 11.45 -0.73 13.68
N ARG A 79 11.33 -1.48 12.58
CA ARG A 79 11.75 -1.01 11.25
C ARG A 79 10.91 0.16 10.73
N ALA A 80 9.60 0.16 10.97
CA ALA A 80 8.74 1.29 10.62
C ALA A 80 9.18 2.56 11.36
N LYS A 81 9.51 2.43 12.64
CA LYS A 81 10.01 3.53 13.47
C LYS A 81 11.31 4.14 12.95
N SER A 82 12.21 3.35 12.38
CA SER A 82 13.47 3.87 11.81
C SER A 82 13.25 4.77 10.59
N VAL A 83 12.08 4.72 9.95
CA VAL A 83 11.68 5.59 8.84
C VAL A 83 10.58 6.60 9.24
N GLY A 84 10.40 6.83 10.55
CA GLY A 84 9.47 7.83 11.07
C GLY A 84 7.99 7.40 11.12
N LEU A 85 7.70 6.11 10.99
CA LEU A 85 6.34 5.56 11.07
C LEU A 85 6.08 4.96 12.45
N ASP A 86 4.87 5.16 12.99
CA ASP A 86 4.44 4.61 14.28
C ASP A 86 3.31 3.60 14.08
N TYR A 87 3.64 2.31 14.13
CA TYR A 87 2.71 1.22 13.88
C TYR A 87 2.10 0.66 15.16
N HIS A 88 0.77 0.59 15.23
CA HIS A 88 -0.03 0.06 16.33
C HIS A 88 -0.80 -1.18 15.86
N PHE A 89 -0.08 -2.28 15.64
CA PHE A 89 -0.68 -3.54 15.15
C PHE A 89 -1.76 -4.12 16.07
N ASP A 90 -1.72 -3.82 17.36
CA ASP A 90 -2.75 -4.19 18.33
C ASP A 90 -4.14 -3.58 18.01
N LYS A 91 -4.18 -2.51 17.20
CA LYS A 91 -5.40 -1.86 16.74
C LYS A 91 -5.80 -2.23 15.32
N ALA A 92 -4.93 -2.92 14.58
CA ALA A 92 -5.17 -3.20 13.17
C ALA A 92 -6.38 -4.13 12.99
N VAL A 93 -7.23 -3.81 12.02
CA VAL A 93 -8.48 -4.55 11.74
C VAL A 93 -8.29 -5.38 10.48
N ILE A 94 -8.45 -6.70 10.57
CA ILE A 94 -8.33 -7.61 9.42
C ILE A 94 -9.31 -7.18 8.33
N SER A 95 -8.78 -6.73 7.20
CA SER A 95 -9.56 -6.11 6.14
C SER A 95 -9.17 -6.63 4.77
N ASN A 96 -10.15 -6.79 3.88
CA ASN A 96 -9.87 -7.06 2.47
C ASN A 96 -9.56 -5.72 1.77
N SER A 97 -8.41 -5.63 1.12
CA SER A 97 -7.96 -4.38 0.48
C SER A 97 -8.64 -4.05 -0.85
N PHE A 98 -9.48 -4.93 -1.39
CA PHE A 98 -10.02 -4.77 -2.75
C PHE A 98 -10.83 -3.49 -2.94
N THR A 99 -11.73 -3.17 -2.00
CA THR A 99 -12.54 -1.95 -2.08
C THR A 99 -11.67 -0.70 -1.93
N ALA A 100 -10.67 -0.74 -1.04
CA ALA A 100 -9.70 0.35 -0.90
C ALA A 100 -8.91 0.56 -2.19
N HIS A 101 -8.48 -0.52 -2.86
CA HIS A 101 -7.83 -0.45 -4.18
C HIS A 101 -8.71 0.19 -5.25
N ARG A 102 -10.02 -0.11 -5.28
CA ARG A 102 -10.95 0.57 -6.20
C ARG A 102 -11.05 2.07 -5.92
N ILE A 103 -11.01 2.49 -4.65
CA ILE A 103 -10.97 3.91 -4.30
C ILE A 103 -9.63 4.55 -4.69
N ILE A 104 -8.51 3.84 -4.57
CA ILE A 104 -7.21 4.30 -5.07
C ILE A 104 -7.26 4.49 -6.61
N GLN A 105 -7.92 3.60 -7.35
CA GLN A 105 -8.12 3.79 -8.80
C GLN A 105 -8.93 5.06 -9.11
N LEU A 106 -9.99 5.35 -8.35
CA LEU A 106 -10.68 6.64 -8.43
C LEU A 106 -9.71 7.79 -8.16
N ALA A 107 -8.92 7.71 -7.09
CA ALA A 107 -7.97 8.74 -6.70
C ALA A 107 -6.92 9.02 -7.79
N LYS A 108 -6.44 7.98 -8.48
CA LYS A 108 -5.52 8.10 -9.62
C LYS A 108 -6.09 8.99 -10.73
N THR A 109 -7.38 8.89 -11.04
CA THR A 109 -8.02 9.75 -12.04
C THR A 109 -8.00 11.24 -11.69
N LYS A 110 -7.79 11.57 -10.41
CA LYS A 110 -7.71 12.92 -9.87
C LYS A 110 -6.29 13.32 -9.46
N LYS A 111 -5.28 12.49 -9.77
CA LYS A 111 -3.88 12.65 -9.34
C LYS A 111 -3.68 12.62 -7.81
N LEU A 112 -4.58 11.95 -7.09
CA LEU A 112 -4.57 11.81 -5.63
C LEU A 112 -4.17 10.40 -5.17
N GLY A 113 -3.67 9.53 -6.07
CA GLY A 113 -3.32 8.15 -5.74
C GLY A 113 -2.33 8.02 -4.58
N GLY A 114 -1.26 8.82 -4.58
CA GLY A 114 -0.27 8.80 -3.50
C GLY A 114 -0.79 9.32 -2.15
N GLU A 115 -1.68 10.32 -2.18
CA GLU A 115 -2.37 10.82 -0.99
C GLU A 115 -3.34 9.77 -0.42
N MET A 116 -4.06 9.07 -1.31
CA MET A 116 -4.99 8.04 -0.88
C MET A 116 -4.27 6.83 -0.26
N GLU A 117 -3.15 6.40 -0.83
CA GLU A 117 -2.27 5.37 -0.25
C GLU A 117 -1.77 5.79 1.14
N GLU A 118 -1.25 7.01 1.28
CA GLU A 118 -0.81 7.58 2.56
C GLU A 118 -1.91 7.53 3.64
N ILE A 119 -3.11 7.99 3.29
CA ILE A 119 -4.25 8.02 4.20
C ILE A 119 -4.68 6.61 4.60
N PHE A 120 -4.79 5.67 3.66
CA PHE A 120 -5.16 4.29 3.99
C PHE A 120 -4.09 3.58 4.81
N PHE A 121 -2.81 3.78 4.51
CA PHE A 121 -1.73 3.25 5.31
C PHE A 121 -1.78 3.76 6.75
N LYS A 122 -1.92 5.07 6.95
CA LYS A 122 -2.03 5.65 8.29
C LYS A 122 -3.29 5.15 9.02
N ALA A 123 -4.42 5.10 8.30
CA ALA A 123 -5.68 4.62 8.85
C ALA A 123 -5.56 3.18 9.38
N TYR A 124 -4.89 2.30 8.63
CA TYR A 124 -4.70 0.91 9.00
C TYR A 124 -3.62 0.71 10.06
N PHE A 125 -2.38 1.19 9.81
CA PHE A 125 -1.23 0.87 10.64
C PHE A 125 -1.12 1.71 11.91
N THR A 126 -1.73 2.89 11.97
CA THR A 126 -1.60 3.80 13.12
C THR A 126 -2.94 4.03 13.80
N ASP A 127 -4.00 4.31 13.02
CA ASP A 127 -5.27 4.75 13.58
C ASP A 127 -6.24 3.59 13.92
N GLY A 128 -5.96 2.36 13.47
CA GLY A 128 -6.80 1.18 13.73
C GLY A 128 -8.19 1.25 13.10
N LYS A 129 -8.28 1.84 11.91
CA LYS A 129 -9.54 1.99 11.17
C LYS A 129 -9.90 0.70 10.43
N ASP A 130 -11.19 0.38 10.40
CA ASP A 130 -11.74 -0.73 9.63
C ASP A 130 -11.90 -0.32 8.16
N LEU A 131 -11.11 -0.93 7.27
CA LEU A 131 -11.15 -0.65 5.84
C LEU A 131 -12.11 -1.56 5.07
N ASN A 132 -12.91 -2.37 5.77
CA ASN A 132 -14.11 -2.99 5.21
C ASN A 132 -15.35 -2.10 5.36
N ASP A 133 -15.31 -1.09 6.24
CA ASP A 133 -16.45 -0.25 6.57
C ASP A 133 -16.64 0.88 5.55
N GLY A 134 -17.75 0.87 4.82
CA GLY A 134 -18.08 1.85 3.78
C GLY A 134 -18.06 3.31 4.27
N PRO A 135 -18.74 3.65 5.39
CA PRO A 135 -18.63 4.97 6.02
C PRO A 135 -17.20 5.40 6.35
N THR A 136 -16.37 4.52 6.91
CA THR A 136 -14.95 4.79 7.18
C THR A 136 -14.17 5.05 5.89
N LEU A 137 -14.36 4.23 4.85
CA LEU A 137 -13.73 4.44 3.54
C LEU A 137 -14.14 5.78 2.91
N LEU A 138 -15.41 6.16 3.04
CA LEU A 138 -15.92 7.44 2.55
C LEU A 138 -15.27 8.62 3.27
N GLU A 139 -15.20 8.57 4.60
CA GLU A 139 -14.55 9.62 5.41
C GLU A 139 -13.06 9.78 5.02
N LEU A 140 -12.35 8.67 4.81
CA LEU A 140 -10.94 8.67 4.44
C LEU A 140 -10.72 9.20 3.02
N ALA A 141 -11.58 8.84 2.08
CA ALA A 141 -11.56 9.37 0.71
C ALA A 141 -11.82 10.88 0.67
N GLU A 142 -12.78 11.39 1.45
CA GLU A 142 -13.03 12.83 1.58
C GLU A 142 -11.80 13.56 2.14
N LYS A 143 -11.08 12.96 3.11
CA LYS A 143 -9.81 13.53 3.62
C LYS A 143 -8.70 13.59 2.56
N ALA A 144 -8.67 12.64 1.62
CA ALA A 144 -7.76 12.70 0.46
C ALA A 144 -8.15 13.78 -0.56
N GLY A 145 -9.31 14.42 -0.39
CA GLY A 145 -9.86 15.40 -1.33
C GLY A 145 -10.70 14.79 -2.46
N LEU A 146 -11.14 13.53 -2.33
CA LEU A 146 -12.07 12.93 -3.27
C LEU A 146 -13.49 13.45 -3.06
N ASP A 147 -14.23 13.59 -4.16
CA ASP A 147 -15.65 13.93 -4.09
C ASP A 147 -16.43 12.80 -3.42
N LYS A 148 -17.30 13.20 -2.49
CA LYS A 148 -18.13 12.29 -1.71
C LYS A 148 -19.05 11.46 -2.60
N ALA A 149 -19.68 12.07 -3.60
CA ALA A 149 -20.63 11.38 -4.46
C ALA A 149 -19.93 10.44 -5.44
N GLU A 150 -18.75 10.80 -5.96
CA GLU A 150 -17.91 9.88 -6.75
C GLU A 150 -17.45 8.68 -5.93
N THR A 151 -17.00 8.91 -4.69
CA THR A 151 -16.60 7.82 -3.78
C THR A 151 -17.77 6.90 -3.45
N LEU A 152 -18.93 7.46 -3.15
CA LEU A 152 -20.12 6.68 -2.83
C LEU A 152 -20.54 5.80 -4.02
N LYS A 153 -20.44 6.31 -5.26
CA LYS A 153 -20.68 5.49 -6.46
C LYS A 153 -19.72 4.31 -6.56
N VAL A 154 -18.46 4.48 -6.16
CA VAL A 154 -17.52 3.34 -6.06
C VAL A 154 -18.07 2.37 -5.03
N LEU A 155 -18.35 2.81 -3.79
CA LEU A 155 -18.83 1.92 -2.72
C LEU A 155 -20.12 1.16 -3.08
N GLU A 156 -21.05 1.79 -3.80
CA GLU A 156 -22.35 1.21 -4.17
C GLU A 156 -22.31 0.35 -5.44
N ASN A 157 -21.33 0.55 -6.33
CA ASN A 157 -21.19 -0.21 -7.57
C ASN A 157 -19.91 -1.06 -7.55
N GLU A 158 -20.08 -2.35 -7.28
CA GLU A 158 -18.98 -3.32 -7.18
C GLU A 158 -18.14 -3.45 -8.46
N ASN A 159 -18.69 -3.11 -9.63
CA ASN A 159 -17.99 -3.18 -10.91
C ASN A 159 -17.15 -1.93 -11.21
N LEU A 160 -17.38 -0.81 -10.50
CA LEU A 160 -16.66 0.42 -10.78
C LEU A 160 -15.20 0.31 -10.31
N PHE A 161 -14.26 0.53 -11.24
CA PHE A 161 -12.81 0.31 -11.09
C PHE A 161 -12.38 -1.15 -10.87
N LEU A 162 -13.29 -2.12 -10.98
CA LEU A 162 -12.96 -3.54 -10.82
C LEU A 162 -11.96 -4.00 -11.88
N SER A 163 -12.17 -3.61 -13.14
CA SER A 163 -11.26 -3.96 -14.24
C SER A 163 -9.87 -3.37 -14.03
N ASP A 164 -9.78 -2.12 -13.56
CA ASP A 164 -8.52 -1.42 -13.36
C ASP A 164 -7.66 -2.11 -12.28
N VAL A 165 -8.28 -2.50 -11.15
CA VAL A 165 -7.60 -3.27 -10.10
C VAL A 165 -7.11 -4.61 -10.64
N HIS A 166 -7.94 -5.35 -11.39
CA HIS A 166 -7.52 -6.62 -11.97
C HIS A 166 -6.43 -6.47 -13.02
N THR A 167 -6.47 -5.42 -13.84
CA THR A 167 -5.42 -5.12 -14.80
C THR A 167 -4.08 -4.89 -14.10
N ASP A 168 -4.04 -4.09 -13.04
CA ASP A 168 -2.80 -3.86 -12.28
C ASP A 168 -2.25 -5.16 -11.65
N ILE A 169 -3.13 -6.02 -11.11
CA ILE A 169 -2.74 -7.32 -10.53
C ILE A 169 -2.22 -8.28 -11.62
N MET A 170 -2.89 -8.37 -12.76
CA MET A 170 -2.45 -9.20 -13.89
C MET A 170 -1.12 -8.70 -14.46
N GLU A 171 -0.94 -7.38 -14.54
CA GLU A 171 0.32 -6.79 -14.95
C GLU A 171 1.45 -7.16 -13.98
N ALA A 172 1.22 -7.08 -12.66
CA ALA A 172 2.19 -7.52 -11.67
C ALA A 172 2.67 -8.97 -11.92
N GLN A 173 1.74 -9.88 -12.25
CA GLN A 173 2.06 -11.27 -12.57
C GLN A 173 2.90 -11.39 -13.85
N GLN A 174 2.57 -10.63 -14.89
CA GLN A 174 3.34 -10.62 -16.14
C GLN A 174 4.76 -10.07 -15.96
N PHE A 175 4.94 -9.10 -15.05
CA PHE A 175 6.24 -8.59 -14.64
C PHE A 175 7.02 -9.53 -13.72
N GLY A 176 6.39 -10.62 -13.26
CA GLY A 176 7.01 -11.58 -12.33
C GLY A 176 7.09 -11.08 -10.89
N VAL A 177 6.23 -10.13 -10.50
CA VAL A 177 6.15 -9.61 -9.14
C VAL A 177 5.61 -10.69 -8.20
N GLN A 178 6.43 -11.10 -7.23
CA GLN A 178 6.08 -12.14 -6.24
C GLN A 178 5.70 -11.58 -4.87
N GLY A 179 5.85 -10.26 -4.68
CA GLY A 179 5.56 -9.58 -3.43
C GLY A 179 5.71 -8.07 -3.59
N VAL A 180 5.19 -7.34 -2.60
CA VAL A 180 5.14 -5.88 -2.60
C VAL A 180 5.80 -5.30 -1.35
N PRO A 181 6.36 -4.07 -1.39
CA PRO A 181 6.31 -3.14 -2.53
C PRO A 181 7.23 -3.57 -3.68
N PHE A 182 6.83 -3.28 -4.90
CA PHE A 182 7.65 -3.47 -6.09
C PHE A 182 7.66 -2.18 -6.90
N PHE A 183 8.84 -1.67 -7.20
CA PHE A 183 9.06 -0.39 -7.86
C PHE A 183 9.64 -0.64 -9.25
N ALA A 184 8.96 -0.20 -10.30
CA ALA A 184 9.46 -0.23 -11.67
C ALA A 184 9.79 1.21 -12.13
N PHE A 185 11.06 1.44 -12.46
CA PHE A 185 11.57 2.73 -12.92
C PHE A 185 11.67 2.70 -14.45
N ASP A 186 10.86 3.52 -15.13
CA ASP A 186 10.67 3.57 -16.59
C ASP A 186 10.48 2.18 -17.23
N ARG A 187 9.97 1.20 -16.44
CA ARG A 187 9.91 -0.24 -16.81
C ARG A 187 11.23 -0.84 -17.31
N LYS A 188 12.38 -0.23 -16.97
CA LYS A 188 13.73 -0.67 -17.35
C LYS A 188 14.48 -1.29 -16.18
N TYR A 189 14.31 -0.72 -14.99
CA TYR A 189 14.86 -1.22 -13.74
C TYR A 189 13.75 -1.50 -12.74
N ALA A 190 14.01 -2.46 -11.86
CA ALA A 190 13.08 -2.81 -10.80
C ALA A 190 13.81 -2.92 -9.45
N VAL A 191 13.14 -2.44 -8.41
CA VAL A 191 13.53 -2.62 -7.02
C VAL A 191 12.42 -3.40 -6.33
N SER A 192 12.76 -4.55 -5.74
CA SER A 192 11.79 -5.41 -5.05
C SER A 192 11.97 -5.29 -3.54
N GLY A 193 10.87 -5.01 -2.84
CA GLY A 193 10.81 -4.81 -1.40
C GLY A 193 11.21 -3.40 -0.94
N ALA A 194 11.05 -3.17 0.37
CA ALA A 194 11.41 -1.92 1.03
C ALA A 194 12.94 -1.79 1.20
N GLN A 195 13.66 -1.57 0.10
CA GLN A 195 15.13 -1.50 0.08
C GLN A 195 15.68 -0.22 0.76
N PRO A 196 16.94 -0.21 1.19
CA PRO A 196 17.58 0.99 1.71
C PRO A 196 17.50 2.18 0.74
N VAL A 197 17.56 3.41 1.27
CA VAL A 197 17.48 4.65 0.48
C VAL A 197 18.55 4.68 -0.62
N GLU A 198 19.74 4.18 -0.31
CA GLU A 198 20.89 4.13 -1.20
C GLU A 198 20.60 3.33 -2.47
N THR A 199 19.87 2.22 -2.35
CA THR A 199 19.47 1.39 -3.51
C THR A 199 18.58 2.16 -4.47
N PHE A 200 17.63 2.95 -3.94
CA PHE A 200 16.78 3.81 -4.76
C PHE A 200 17.58 4.93 -5.42
N VAL A 201 18.46 5.60 -4.66
CA VAL A 201 19.34 6.67 -5.17
C VAL A 201 20.26 6.16 -6.29
N GLU A 202 20.87 5.00 -6.11
CA GLU A 202 21.74 4.38 -7.13
C GLU A 202 20.95 4.02 -8.39
N THR A 203 19.75 3.47 -8.24
CA THR A 203 18.86 3.13 -9.38
C THR A 203 18.49 4.37 -10.18
N ILE A 204 18.10 5.46 -9.51
CA ILE A 204 17.75 6.72 -10.16
C ILE A 204 18.99 7.33 -10.86
N LYS A 205 20.15 7.35 -10.20
CA LYS A 205 21.40 7.83 -10.79
C LYS A 205 21.80 7.05 -12.04
N GLU A 206 21.56 5.74 -12.08
CA GLU A 206 21.86 4.93 -13.27
C GLU A 206 20.94 5.27 -14.43
N LEU A 207 19.66 5.54 -14.17
CA LEU A 207 18.68 5.88 -15.20
C LEU A 207 18.75 7.31 -15.73
N LEU A 208 19.35 8.23 -14.97
CA LEU A 208 19.56 9.62 -15.39
C LEU A 208 20.83 9.82 -16.25
N LYS A 209 21.66 8.78 -16.40
CA LYS A 209 22.84 8.80 -17.30
C LYS A 209 22.42 8.63 -18.76
#